data_AF-A0A2M7X9E3-F1
#
_entry.id   AF-A0A2M7X9E3-F1
#
_cell.length_a   1.000
_cell.length_b   1.000
_cell.length_c   1.000
_cell.angle_alpha   90.00
_cell.angle_beta   90.00
_cell.angle_gamma   90.00
#
_symmetry.space_group_name_H-M   'P 1'
#
loop_
_entity.id
_entity.type
_entity.pdbx_description
1 polymer ?
#
loop_
_entity_poly.entity_id
_entity_poly.type
_entity_poly.pdbx_seq_one_letter_code
_entity_poly.pdbx_strand_id
1 'polypeptide(L)'
;MDWAYFVDVDGTLLNIAETPQGVRMDAALLELIANLHRASGGALALVSGRMISDLQSHTGMAQLPMAGLHGLERRDSSGRLWIHAAAPAAKSAI
;
A
#
# COMPACT_ATOMS: atom_id res chain seq x y z
N MET A 1 19.68 -0.33 -8.71
CA MET A 1 18.81 0.80 -9.09
C MET A 1 18.84 1.79 -7.94
N ASP A 2 18.95 3.09 -8.22
CA ASP A 2 19.08 4.14 -7.18
C ASP A 2 17.77 4.90 -6.97
N TRP A 3 16.63 4.24 -7.18
CA TRP A 3 15.30 4.85 -7.10
C TRP A 3 14.47 4.22 -5.99
N ALA A 4 13.66 5.05 -5.34
CA ALA A 4 12.62 4.62 -4.41
C ALA A 4 11.25 4.79 -5.07
N TYR A 5 10.44 3.75 -5.02
CA TYR A 5 9.12 3.71 -5.64
C TYR A 5 8.03 3.86 -4.58
N PHE A 6 7.13 4.80 -4.79
CA PHE A 6 5.91 4.99 -3.99
C PHE A 6 4.75 4.85 -4.95
N VAL A 7 4.00 3.77 -4.83
CA VAL A 7 3.03 3.37 -5.84
C VAL A 7 1.64 3.35 -5.23
N ASP A 8 0.75 4.15 -5.81
CA ASP A 8 -0.67 4.12 -5.45
C ASP A 8 -1.32 2.79 -5.89
N VAL A 9 -2.41 2.38 -5.24
CA VAL A 9 -3.06 1.09 -5.49
C VAL A 9 -4.33 1.23 -6.31
N ASP A 10 -5.37 1.85 -5.75
CA ASP A 10 -6.70 1.93 -6.37
C ASP A 10 -6.75 3.02 -7.43
N GLY A 11 -7.05 2.66 -8.68
CA GLY A 11 -6.96 3.54 -9.84
C GLY A 11 -5.57 3.63 -10.47
N THR A 12 -4.57 2.95 -9.89
CA THR A 12 -3.19 2.90 -10.40
C THR A 12 -2.75 1.49 -10.76
N LEU A 13 -2.58 0.62 -9.76
CA LEU A 13 -2.26 -0.80 -9.98
C LEU A 13 -3.51 -1.64 -10.23
N LEU A 14 -4.63 -1.19 -9.70
CA LEU A 14 -5.91 -1.86 -9.79
C LEU A 14 -6.94 -0.90 -10.38
N ASN A 15 -7.77 -1.38 -11.29
CA ASN A 15 -8.91 -0.58 -11.76
C ASN A 15 -9.89 -0.33 -10.61
N ILE A 16 -10.46 0.87 -10.58
CA ILE A 16 -11.52 1.20 -9.64
C ILE A 16 -12.72 0.30 -9.97
N ALA A 17 -13.14 -0.51 -9.00
CA ALA A 17 -14.35 -1.32 -9.07
C ALA A 17 -15.49 -0.64 -8.30
N GLU A 18 -16.74 -1.02 -8.59
CA GLU A 18 -17.92 -0.52 -7.88
C GLU A 18 -17.90 -0.82 -6.37
N THR A 19 -17.18 -1.87 -5.95
CA THR A 19 -16.97 -2.20 -4.53
C THR A 19 -15.50 -2.46 -4.23
N PRO A 20 -14.98 -2.03 -3.07
CA PRO A 20 -13.60 -2.27 -2.68
C PRO A 20 -13.20 -3.75 -2.63
N GLN A 21 -14.17 -4.64 -2.36
CA GLN A 21 -13.99 -6.09 -2.25
C GLN A 21 -13.97 -6.80 -3.61
N GLY A 22 -14.43 -6.14 -4.68
CA GLY A 22 -14.42 -6.68 -6.04
C GLY A 22 -13.03 -6.65 -6.69
N VAL A 23 -12.06 -6.00 -6.06
CA VAL A 23 -10.71 -5.81 -6.59
C VAL A 23 -9.80 -6.93 -6.09
N ARG A 24 -9.12 -7.63 -7.01
CA ARG A 24 -8.09 -8.64 -6.71
C ARG A 24 -6.80 -8.30 -7.43
N MET A 25 -5.68 -8.38 -6.72
CA MET A 25 -4.37 -8.41 -7.37
C MET A 25 -4.17 -9.80 -7.97
N ASP A 26 -4.00 -9.87 -9.28
CA ASP A 26 -3.68 -11.13 -9.94
C ASP A 26 -2.22 -11.55 -9.65
N ALA A 27 -1.90 -12.80 -9.97
CA ALA A 27 -0.57 -13.36 -9.71
C ALA A 27 0.54 -12.60 -10.44
N ALA A 28 0.27 -12.08 -11.64
CA ALA A 28 1.25 -11.38 -12.45
C ALA A 28 1.61 -10.01 -11.83
N LEU A 29 0.62 -9.27 -11.33
CA LEU A 29 0.82 -8.02 -10.61
C LEU A 29 1.59 -8.26 -9.30
N LEU A 30 1.25 -9.29 -8.54
CA LEU A 30 1.98 -9.65 -7.33
C LEU A 30 3.44 -10.01 -7.63
N GLU A 31 3.68 -10.78 -8.70
CA GLU A 31 5.04 -11.10 -9.12
C GLU A 31 5.82 -9.85 -9.54
N LEU A 32 5.19 -8.93 -10.27
CA LEU A 32 5.78 -7.65 -10.66
C LEU A 32 6.19 -6.80 -9.44
N ILE A 33 5.29 -6.64 -8.46
CA ILE A 33 5.57 -5.91 -7.21
C ILE A 33 6.75 -6.55 -6.47
N ALA A 34 6.76 -7.89 -6.35
CA ALA A 34 7.83 -8.61 -5.69
C ALA A 34 9.18 -8.45 -6.40
N ASN A 35 9.17 -8.50 -7.74
CA ASN A 35 10.36 -8.29 -8.58
C ASN A 35 10.89 -6.87 -8.43
N LEU A 36 10.01 -5.86 -8.48
CA LEU A 36 10.39 -4.46 -8.31
C LEU A 36 10.98 -4.20 -6.93
N HIS A 37 10.36 -4.72 -5.86
CA HIS A 37 10.88 -4.61 -4.50
C HIS A 37 12.29 -5.22 -4.37
N ARG A 38 12.55 -6.38 -4.99
CA ARG A 38 13.90 -6.99 -4.99
C ARG A 38 14.89 -6.16 -5.80
N ALA A 39 14.51 -5.72 -7.00
CA ALA A 39 15.38 -4.96 -7.90
C ALA A 39 15.74 -3.56 -7.36
N SER A 40 14.87 -2.96 -6.55
CA SER A 40 15.09 -1.68 -5.88
C SER A 40 15.82 -1.80 -4.53
N GLY A 41 16.26 -3.00 -4.13
CA GLY A 41 16.89 -3.21 -2.83
C GLY A 41 15.97 -2.95 -1.64
N GLY A 42 14.67 -3.17 -1.81
CA GLY A 42 13.63 -2.92 -0.81
C GLY A 42 13.04 -1.52 -0.84
N ALA A 43 13.48 -0.64 -1.74
CA ALA A 43 12.97 0.72 -1.87
C ALA A 43 11.66 0.77 -2.68
N LEU A 44 10.63 0.04 -2.23
CA LEU A 44 9.27 0.09 -2.76
C LEU A 44 8.27 0.17 -1.60
N ALA A 45 7.32 1.09 -1.69
CA ALA A 45 6.18 1.19 -0.78
C ALA A 45 4.86 1.28 -1.56
N LEU A 46 3.83 0.59 -1.10
CA LEU A 46 2.47 0.82 -1.55
C LEU A 46 1.83 1.95 -0.74
N VAL A 47 1.12 2.84 -1.42
CA VAL A 47 0.39 3.95 -0.82
C VAL A 47 -1.08 3.78 -1.18
N SER A 48 -1.98 3.80 -0.21
CA SER A 48 -3.41 3.62 -0.48
C SER A 48 -4.26 4.31 0.58
N GLY A 49 -5.50 4.62 0.21
CA GLY A 49 -6.56 5.00 1.15
C GLY A 49 -7.07 3.82 1.99
N ARG A 50 -6.79 2.57 1.60
CA ARG A 50 -7.20 1.36 2.33
C ARG A 50 -6.41 1.18 3.63
N MET A 51 -6.95 0.36 4.53
CA MET A 51 -6.21 -0.11 5.71
C MET A 51 -5.04 -1.02 5.29
N ILE A 52 -3.94 -1.00 6.03
CA ILE A 52 -2.80 -1.90 5.77
C ILE A 52 -3.22 -3.37 5.92
N SER A 53 -4.14 -3.68 6.84
CA SER A 53 -4.69 -5.03 7.00
C SER A 53 -5.42 -5.53 5.75
N ASP A 54 -6.19 -4.66 5.10
CA ASP A 54 -6.89 -4.95 3.84
C ASP A 54 -5.87 -5.22 2.72
N LEU A 55 -4.93 -4.29 2.51
CA LEU A 55 -3.83 -4.45 1.54
C LEU A 55 -3.00 -5.71 1.78
N GLN A 56 -2.73 -6.06 3.03
CA GLN A 56 -2.00 -7.26 3.38
C GLN A 56 -2.77 -8.53 3.01
N SER A 57 -4.10 -8.54 3.18
CA SER A 57 -4.94 -9.67 2.79
C SER A 57 -4.95 -9.90 1.27
N HIS A 58 -4.84 -8.83 0.48
CA HIS A 58 -4.78 -8.90 -0.98
C HIS A 58 -3.38 -9.24 -1.51
N THR A 59 -2.32 -8.74 -0.88
CA THR A 59 -0.93 -8.92 -1.36
C THR A 59 -0.28 -10.19 -0.84
N GLY A 60 -0.59 -10.61 0.38
CA GLY A 60 0.15 -11.67 1.09
C GLY A 60 1.60 -11.29 1.45
N MET A 61 2.02 -10.04 1.24
CA MET A 61 3.41 -9.60 1.43
C MET A 61 3.59 -8.91 2.79
N ALA A 62 3.92 -9.69 3.82
CA ALA A 62 4.02 -9.19 5.20
C ALA A 62 5.16 -8.17 5.44
N GLN A 63 6.21 -8.18 4.61
CA GLN A 63 7.38 -7.29 4.79
C GLN A 63 7.38 -6.07 3.85
N LEU A 64 6.40 -5.95 2.96
CA LEU A 64 6.35 -4.83 2.03
C LEU A 64 5.99 -3.53 2.80
N PRO A 65 6.78 -2.45 2.66
CA PRO A 65 6.41 -1.14 3.21
C PRO A 65 5.07 -0.66 2.66
N MET A 66 4.23 -0.10 3.53
CA MET A 66 2.89 0.35 3.16
C MET A 66 2.52 1.64 3.91
N ALA A 67 1.79 2.53 3.24
CA ALA A 67 1.05 3.61 3.86
C ALA A 67 -0.44 3.41 3.56
N GLY A 68 -1.25 3.33 4.62
CA GLY A 68 -2.70 3.13 4.55
C GLY A 68 -3.47 4.31 5.15
N LEU A 69 -4.78 4.35 4.94
CA LEU A 69 -5.69 5.35 5.48
C LEU A 69 -5.19 6.79 5.28
N HIS A 70 -4.70 7.12 4.07
CA HIS A 70 -4.14 8.44 3.75
C HIS A 70 -2.97 8.86 4.65
N GLY A 71 -2.18 7.89 5.13
CA GLY A 71 -1.02 8.11 5.98
C GLY A 71 -1.28 7.99 7.49
N LEU A 72 -2.51 7.70 7.90
CA LEU A 72 -2.82 7.38 9.31
C LEU A 72 -2.21 6.05 9.74
N GLU A 73 -2.00 5.12 8.81
CA GLU A 73 -1.27 3.89 9.04
C GLU A 73 0.01 3.86 8.21
N ARG A 74 1.12 3.42 8.80
CA ARG A 74 2.36 3.21 8.06
C ARG A 74 3.08 1.98 8.58
N ARG A 75 3.42 1.05 7.70
CA ARG A 75 4.37 -0.04 7.98
C ARG A 75 5.70 0.29 7.32
N ASP A 76 6.76 0.40 8.13
CA ASP A 76 8.10 0.67 7.62
C ASP A 76 8.82 -0.60 7.11
N SER A 77 10.02 -0.44 6.57
CA SER A 77 10.83 -1.55 6.03
C SER A 77 11.33 -2.53 7.09
N SER A 78 11.22 -2.20 8.38
CA SER A 78 11.47 -3.15 9.48
C SER A 78 10.22 -3.97 9.83
N GLY A 79 9.09 -3.70 9.17
CA GLY A 79 7.80 -4.30 9.46
C GLY A 79 7.06 -3.65 10.64
N ARG A 80 7.61 -2.57 11.24
CA ARG A 80 6.94 -1.88 12.34
C ARG A 80 5.73 -1.11 11.82
N LEU A 81 4.58 -1.37 12.43
CA LEU A 81 3.35 -0.62 12.22
C LEU A 81 3.32 0.63 13.10
N TRP A 82 2.99 1.75 12.47
CA TRP A 82 2.80 3.05 13.07
C TRP A 82 1.35 3.48 12.85
N ILE A 83 0.70 3.92 13.91
CA ILE A 83 -0.62 4.53 13.85
C ILE A 83 -0.47 6.00 14.24
N HIS A 84 -0.78 6.88 13.29
CA HIS A 84 -0.70 8.32 13.47
C HIS A 84 -2.09 8.85 13.84
N ALA A 85 -2.15 9.70 14.87
CA ALA A 85 -3.39 10.37 15.24
C ALA A 85 -3.81 11.32 14.11
N ALA A 86 -5.09 11.26 13.71
CA ALA A 86 -5.64 12.27 12.80
C ALA A 86 -5.65 13.63 13.51
N ALA A 87 -5.12 14.66 12.85
CA ALA A 87 -5.27 16.03 13.36
C ALA A 87 -6.77 16.34 13.52
N PRO A 88 -7.20 17.02 14.60
CA PRO A 88 -8.61 17.28 14.87
C PRO A 88 -9.39 17.95 13.71
N ALA A 89 -8.69 18.66 12.82
CA ALA A 89 -9.25 19.37 11.67
C ALA A 89 -9.53 18.51 10.42
N ALA A 90 -9.08 17.24 10.37
CA ALA A 90 -9.29 16.38 9.20
C ALA A 90 -10.69 15.75 9.10
N LYS A 91 -11.61 16.08 10.04
CA LYS A 91 -12.98 15.54 10.08
C LYS A 91 -14.01 16.32 9.25
N SER A 92 -13.62 17.39 8.57
CA SER A 92 -14.59 18.31 7.91
C SER A 92 -14.42 18.45 6.40
N ALA A 93 -13.83 17.47 5.72
CA ALA A 93 -13.79 17.46 4.26
C ALA A 93 -13.99 16.04 3.71
N ILE A 94 -15.23 15.57 3.76
CA ILE A 94 -15.78 14.55 2.85
C ILE A 94 -17.23 14.92 2.56
#